data_AF-A0A1W9PTP2-F1
#
_entry.id   AF-A0A1W9PTP2-F1
#
_cell.length_a   1.000
_cell.length_b   1.000
_cell.length_c   1.000
_cell.angle_alpha   90.00
_cell.angle_beta   90.00
_cell.angle_gamma   90.00
#
_symmetry.space_group_name_H-M   'P 1'
#
loop_
_entity.id
_entity.type
_entity.pdbx_description
1 polymer ?
#
loop_
_entity_poly.entity_id
_entity_poly.type
_entity_poly.pdbx_seq_one_letter_code
_entity_poly.pdbx_strand_id
1 'polypeptide(L)'
;MEKAKEKVNKLKARIANLPKRISAKGLFKLRRERDLIADSIKMVAYHAESKLREMLDGSFSRNDDEGRTLLHAVFQSSGRLEISNGELKVTLEPQSSPHRSAAVAALCQKINLMKTNFPGTALRLTYAVELPKPDNF
;
A
#
# COMPACT_ATOMS: atom_id res chain seq x y z
N MET A 1 -17.67 -33.94 -23.25
CA MET A 1 -16.70 -34.57 -22.32
C MET A 1 -15.39 -34.97 -23.01
N GLU A 2 -15.42 -35.50 -24.24
CA GLU A 2 -14.26 -36.02 -24.96
C GLU A 2 -13.22 -34.95 -25.36
N LYS A 3 -13.68 -33.82 -25.94
CA LYS A 3 -12.83 -32.67 -26.30
C LYS A 3 -12.05 -32.05 -25.11
N ALA A 4 -12.59 -32.17 -23.89
CA ALA A 4 -11.93 -31.68 -22.68
C ALA A 4 -10.79 -32.63 -22.25
N LYS A 5 -10.98 -33.94 -22.40
CA LYS A 5 -9.95 -34.96 -22.12
C LYS A 5 -8.78 -34.85 -23.11
N GLU A 6 -9.06 -34.59 -24.38
CA GLU A 6 -8.01 -34.35 -25.39
C GLU A 6 -7.17 -33.11 -25.08
N LYS A 7 -7.81 -32.00 -24.70
CA LYS A 7 -7.09 -30.78 -24.28
C LYS A 7 -6.18 -31.05 -23.09
N VAL A 8 -6.65 -31.79 -22.10
CA VAL A 8 -5.84 -32.15 -20.92
C VAL A 8 -4.66 -33.03 -21.31
N ASN A 9 -4.86 -34.03 -22.18
CA ASN A 9 -3.77 -34.89 -22.65
C ASN A 9 -2.72 -34.11 -23.45
N LYS A 10 -3.15 -33.17 -24.30
CA LYS A 10 -2.26 -32.29 -25.07
C LYS A 10 -1.43 -31.37 -24.16
N LEU A 11 -2.01 -30.87 -23.08
CA LEU A 11 -1.31 -30.05 -22.08
C LEU A 11 -0.32 -30.88 -21.27
N LYS A 12 -0.69 -32.11 -20.86
CA LYS A 12 0.23 -33.04 -20.18
C LYS A 12 1.44 -33.39 -21.03
N ALA A 13 1.24 -33.64 -22.32
CA ALA A 13 2.34 -33.89 -23.26
C ALA A 13 3.26 -32.67 -23.43
N ARG A 14 2.68 -31.46 -23.45
CA ARG A 14 3.46 -30.21 -23.47
C ARG A 14 4.29 -30.03 -22.20
N ILE A 15 3.73 -30.29 -21.02
CA ILE A 15 4.43 -30.19 -19.74
C ILE A 15 5.59 -31.19 -19.67
N ALA A 16 5.37 -32.43 -20.15
CA ALA A 16 6.41 -33.45 -20.17
C ALA A 16 7.61 -33.07 -21.06
N ASN A 17 7.39 -32.27 -22.11
CA ASN A 17 8.43 -31.80 -23.02
C ASN A 17 9.08 -30.47 -22.59
N LEU A 18 8.63 -29.84 -21.50
CA LEU A 18 9.27 -28.64 -21.00
C LEU A 18 10.58 -29.00 -20.27
N PRO A 19 11.67 -28.26 -20.51
CA PRO A 19 12.91 -28.49 -19.80
C PRO A 19 12.71 -28.22 -18.30
N LYS A 20 13.13 -29.17 -17.47
CA LYS A 20 13.01 -29.08 -16.00
C LYS A 20 13.76 -27.87 -15.42
N ARG A 21 14.76 -27.34 -16.12
CA ARG A 21 15.51 -26.13 -15.78
C ARG A 21 15.80 -25.34 -17.05
N ILE A 22 15.57 -24.03 -17.00
CA ILE A 22 15.94 -23.10 -18.07
C ILE A 22 17.21 -22.39 -17.63
N SER A 23 18.18 -22.24 -18.53
CA SER A 23 19.42 -21.52 -18.24
C SER A 23 19.14 -20.05 -18.01
N ALA A 24 19.67 -19.48 -16.93
CA ALA A 24 19.60 -18.04 -16.65
C ALA A 24 20.65 -17.21 -17.42
N LYS A 25 21.36 -17.81 -18.40
CA LYS A 25 22.32 -17.09 -19.25
C LYS A 25 21.59 -15.94 -19.98
N GLY A 26 21.99 -14.71 -19.70
CA GLY A 26 21.42 -13.49 -20.30
C GLY A 26 20.50 -12.68 -19.38
N LEU A 27 20.18 -13.17 -18.17
CA LEU A 27 19.45 -12.40 -17.18
C LEU A 27 20.41 -11.54 -16.35
N PHE A 28 20.13 -10.24 -16.25
CA PHE A 28 20.86 -9.34 -15.38
C PHE A 28 20.56 -9.67 -13.92
N LYS A 29 21.47 -10.39 -13.25
CA LYS A 29 21.41 -10.58 -11.81
C LYS A 29 21.97 -9.32 -11.15
N LEU A 30 21.14 -8.63 -10.37
CA LEU A 30 21.63 -7.58 -9.48
C LEU A 30 22.70 -8.16 -8.55
N ARG A 31 23.70 -7.37 -8.20
CA ARG A 31 24.68 -7.79 -7.19
C ARG A 31 23.92 -8.08 -5.89
N ARG A 32 24.22 -9.20 -5.22
CA ARG A 32 23.51 -9.69 -4.03
C ARG A 32 23.24 -8.62 -2.95
N GLU A 33 24.14 -7.67 -2.80
CA GLU A 33 24.01 -6.52 -1.90
C GLU A 33 22.83 -5.60 -2.26
N ARG A 34 22.62 -5.33 -3.56
CA ARG A 34 21.48 -4.54 -4.04
C ARG A 34 20.15 -5.26 -3.81
N ASP A 35 20.15 -6.59 -3.95
CA ASP A 35 18.97 -7.41 -3.66
C ASP A 35 18.59 -7.32 -2.18
N LEU A 36 19.56 -7.41 -1.27
CA LEU A 36 19.32 -7.32 0.17
C LEU A 36 18.74 -5.96 0.60
N ILE A 37 19.24 -4.85 0.05
CA ILE A 37 18.71 -3.51 0.35
C ILE A 37 17.27 -3.40 -0.15
N ALA A 38 17.00 -3.83 -1.38
CA ALA A 38 15.67 -3.78 -1.95
C ALA A 38 14.68 -4.62 -1.14
N ASP A 39 15.07 -5.83 -0.75
CA ASP A 39 14.22 -6.72 0.04
C ASP A 39 13.97 -6.15 1.45
N SER A 40 14.96 -5.53 2.07
CA SER A 40 14.76 -4.82 3.35
C SER A 40 13.73 -3.70 3.23
N ILE A 41 13.82 -2.85 2.21
CA ILE A 41 12.86 -1.77 1.97
C ILE A 41 11.45 -2.34 1.77
N LYS A 42 11.30 -3.40 0.96
CA LYS A 42 10.00 -4.06 0.74
C LYS A 42 9.41 -4.61 2.04
N MET A 43 10.22 -5.27 2.86
CA MET A 43 9.78 -5.83 4.14
C MET A 43 9.32 -4.75 5.12
N VAL A 44 10.08 -3.65 5.22
CA VAL A 44 9.71 -2.50 6.07
C VAL A 44 8.41 -1.85 5.57
N ALA A 45 8.28 -1.64 4.26
CA ALA A 45 7.08 -1.08 3.65
C ALA A 45 5.85 -1.97 3.91
N TYR A 46 5.98 -3.29 3.68
CA TYR A 46 4.91 -4.25 3.94
C TYR A 46 4.50 -4.29 5.42
N HIS A 47 5.47 -4.22 6.33
CA HIS A 47 5.19 -4.17 7.77
C HIS A 47 4.46 -2.87 8.15
N ALA A 48 4.90 -1.73 7.63
CA ALA A 48 4.25 -0.43 7.86
C ALA A 48 2.81 -0.43 7.33
N GLU A 49 2.57 -0.91 6.10
CA GLU A 49 1.23 -1.07 5.54
C GLU A 49 0.36 -1.98 6.41
N SER A 50 0.89 -3.14 6.82
CA SER A 50 0.16 -4.08 7.67
C SER A 50 -0.23 -3.42 9.00
N LYS A 51 0.67 -2.61 9.58
CA LYS A 51 0.37 -1.89 10.81
C LYS A 51 -0.69 -0.81 10.62
N LEU A 52 -0.64 -0.06 9.52
CA LEU A 52 -1.65 0.92 9.17
C LEU A 52 -3.02 0.25 8.97
N ARG A 53 -3.05 -0.96 8.39
CA ARG A 53 -4.28 -1.74 8.22
C ARG A 53 -4.86 -2.15 9.56
N GLU A 54 -4.06 -2.67 10.49
CA GLU A 54 -4.53 -2.96 11.86
C GLU A 54 -5.11 -1.70 12.52
N MET A 55 -4.49 -0.54 12.30
CA MET A 55 -5.00 0.73 12.83
C MET A 55 -6.33 1.17 12.21
N LEU A 56 -6.77 0.60 11.09
CA LEU A 56 -8.10 0.85 10.52
C LEU A 56 -9.21 0.08 11.24
N ASP A 57 -8.88 -0.91 12.09
CA ASP A 57 -9.86 -1.67 12.85
C ASP A 57 -10.73 -0.74 13.72
N GLY A 58 -12.04 -1.00 13.69
CA GLY A 58 -13.07 -0.22 14.37
C GLY A 58 -13.47 1.10 13.66
N SER A 59 -12.65 1.62 12.74
CA SER A 59 -12.96 2.84 11.96
C SER A 59 -13.46 2.56 10.54
N PHE A 60 -13.21 1.36 10.02
CA PHE A 60 -13.62 0.97 8.68
C PHE A 60 -14.21 -0.44 8.72
N SER A 61 -15.52 -0.55 8.46
CA SER A 61 -16.23 -1.83 8.58
C SER A 61 -15.75 -2.88 7.58
N ARG A 62 -15.21 -2.45 6.43
CA ARG A 62 -14.71 -3.33 5.37
C ARG A 62 -13.19 -3.52 5.44
N ASN A 63 -12.56 -3.37 6.61
CA ASN A 63 -11.11 -3.49 6.73
C ASN A 63 -10.58 -4.87 6.33
N ASP A 64 -11.36 -5.92 6.57
CA ASP A 64 -10.99 -7.29 6.21
C ASP A 64 -10.91 -7.50 4.70
N ASP A 65 -11.86 -6.93 3.95
CA ASP A 65 -11.93 -7.11 2.49
C ASP A 65 -11.21 -5.99 1.71
N GLU A 66 -11.34 -4.74 2.15
CA GLU A 66 -10.95 -3.54 1.41
C GLU A 66 -9.88 -2.70 2.11
N GLY A 67 -9.40 -3.08 3.30
CA GLY A 67 -8.42 -2.29 4.05
C GLY A 67 -7.15 -1.97 3.27
N ARG A 68 -6.55 -2.99 2.63
CA ARG A 68 -5.36 -2.81 1.77
C ARG A 68 -5.68 -1.97 0.53
N THR A 69 -6.84 -2.17 -0.07
CA THR A 69 -7.30 -1.38 -1.23
C THR A 69 -7.43 0.10 -0.87
N LEU A 70 -7.98 0.40 0.31
CA LEU A 70 -8.08 1.76 0.83
C LEU A 70 -6.69 2.37 1.06
N LEU A 71 -5.78 1.66 1.75
CA LEU A 71 -4.42 2.15 1.97
C LEU A 71 -3.67 2.40 0.66
N HIS A 72 -3.80 1.50 -0.31
CA HIS A 72 -3.22 1.68 -1.63
C HIS A 72 -3.77 2.94 -2.32
N ALA A 73 -5.08 3.18 -2.26
CA ALA A 73 -5.68 4.41 -2.79
C ALA A 73 -5.14 5.66 -2.08
N VAL A 74 -4.97 5.63 -0.76
CA VAL A 74 -4.39 6.71 0.02
C VAL A 74 -2.94 6.99 -0.38
N PHE A 75 -2.11 5.95 -0.57
CA PHE A 75 -0.71 6.13 -0.99
C PHE A 75 -0.56 6.72 -2.39
N GLN A 76 -1.57 6.55 -3.24
CA GLN A 76 -1.64 7.14 -4.58
C GLN A 76 -2.36 8.51 -4.58
N SER A 77 -2.96 8.91 -3.45
CA SER A 77 -3.67 10.18 -3.35
C SER A 77 -2.71 11.37 -3.26
N SER A 78 -3.12 12.47 -3.87
CA SER A 78 -2.42 13.74 -3.74
C SER A 78 -2.67 14.35 -2.36
N GLY A 79 -1.80 15.27 -1.96
CA GLY A 79 -1.91 15.97 -0.71
C GLY A 79 -1.05 17.22 -0.68
N ARG A 80 -1.36 18.09 0.27
CA ARG A 80 -0.59 19.31 0.53
C ARG A 80 0.35 19.09 1.71
N LEU A 81 1.57 19.62 1.58
CA LEU A 81 2.58 19.67 2.63
C LEU A 81 2.77 21.12 3.05
N GLU A 82 2.56 21.42 4.33
CA GLU A 82 2.71 22.76 4.89
C GLU A 82 3.58 22.68 6.15
N ILE A 83 4.57 23.56 6.23
CA ILE A 83 5.40 23.72 7.42
C ILE A 83 4.92 24.97 8.16
N SER A 84 4.54 24.81 9.43
CA SER A 84 4.11 25.92 10.27
C SER A 84 4.37 25.60 11.73
N ASN A 85 4.83 26.58 12.51
CA ASN A 85 4.97 26.49 13.97
C ASN A 85 5.72 25.25 14.49
N GLY A 86 6.75 24.79 13.76
CA GLY A 86 7.51 23.59 14.13
C GLY A 86 6.82 22.27 13.81
N GLU A 87 5.73 22.30 13.03
CA GLU A 87 5.02 21.13 12.54
C GLU A 87 5.16 21.02 11.02
N LEU A 88 5.22 19.78 10.53
CA LEU A 88 5.04 19.41 9.14
C LEU A 88 3.65 18.77 9.02
N LYS A 89 2.70 19.52 8.47
CA LYS A 89 1.33 19.08 8.26
C LYS A 89 1.18 18.48 6.87
N VAL A 90 0.69 17.25 6.82
CA VAL A 90 0.31 16.53 5.60
C VAL A 90 -1.21 16.49 5.52
N THR A 91 -1.79 17.18 4.54
CA THR A 91 -3.24 17.17 4.30
C THR A 91 -3.53 16.36 3.04
N LEU A 92 -4.15 15.20 3.20
CA LEU A 92 -4.52 14.30 2.10
C LEU A 92 -5.82 14.77 1.45
N GLU A 93 -5.95 14.58 0.15
CA GLU A 93 -7.22 14.78 -0.55
C GLU A 93 -8.29 13.79 -0.06
N PRO A 94 -9.59 14.16 -0.17
CA PRO A 94 -10.67 13.25 0.17
C PRO A 94 -10.65 12.02 -0.74
N GLN A 95 -11.01 10.87 -0.17
CA GLN A 95 -11.10 9.61 -0.90
C GLN A 95 -12.38 9.54 -1.74
N SER A 96 -12.48 8.51 -2.58
CA SER A 96 -13.59 8.29 -3.51
C SER A 96 -14.99 8.24 -2.89
N SER A 97 -15.11 8.11 -1.57
CA SER A 97 -16.39 8.17 -0.85
C SER A 97 -16.23 8.77 0.54
N PRO A 98 -17.28 9.42 1.10
CA PRO A 98 -17.22 10.05 2.42
C PRO A 98 -16.84 9.07 3.55
N HIS A 99 -17.34 7.83 3.51
CA HIS A 99 -16.98 6.82 4.50
C HIS A 99 -15.50 6.43 4.44
N ARG A 100 -14.91 6.37 3.25
CA ARG A 100 -13.46 6.13 3.07
C ARG A 100 -12.66 7.31 3.60
N SER A 101 -13.05 8.55 3.30
CA SER A 101 -12.42 9.75 3.86
C SER A 101 -12.49 9.79 5.38
N ALA A 102 -13.63 9.40 5.97
CA ALA A 102 -13.81 9.32 7.42
C ALA A 102 -12.90 8.26 8.07
N ALA A 103 -12.77 7.08 7.45
CA ALA A 103 -11.86 6.04 7.91
C ALA A 103 -10.39 6.50 7.89
N VAL A 104 -9.98 7.18 6.82
CA VAL A 104 -8.62 7.74 6.71
C VAL A 104 -8.41 8.87 7.72
N ALA A 105 -9.40 9.73 7.95
CA ALA A 105 -9.31 10.77 8.97
C ALA A 105 -9.13 10.18 10.37
N ALA A 106 -9.87 9.10 10.70
CA ALA A 106 -9.69 8.37 11.96
C ALA A 106 -8.29 7.73 12.06
N LEU A 107 -7.77 7.17 10.96
CA LEU A 107 -6.40 6.67 10.90
C LEU A 107 -5.38 7.79 11.15
N CYS A 108 -5.52 8.96 10.50
CA CYS A 108 -4.67 10.12 10.70
C CYS A 108 -4.66 10.57 12.18
N GLN A 109 -5.81 10.57 12.85
CA GLN A 109 -5.89 10.86 14.29
C GLN A 109 -5.06 9.86 15.10
N LYS A 110 -5.21 8.55 14.84
CA LYS A 110 -4.42 7.50 15.53
C LYS A 110 -2.92 7.68 15.28
N ILE A 111 -2.50 8.07 14.07
CA ILE A 111 -1.09 8.32 13.75
C ILE A 111 -0.57 9.56 14.49
N ASN A 112 -1.35 10.64 14.54
CA ASN A 112 -0.96 11.87 15.23
C ASN A 112 -0.73 11.65 16.74
N LEU A 113 -1.44 10.70 17.35
CA LEU A 113 -1.25 10.30 18.75
C LEU A 113 0.13 9.68 19.01
N MET A 114 0.80 9.10 18.00
CA MET A 114 2.14 8.54 18.15
C MET A 114 3.21 9.60 18.35
N LYS A 115 2.87 10.86 18.12
CA LYS A 115 3.75 11.98 18.41
C LYS A 115 5.11 11.85 17.69
N THR A 116 5.10 11.52 16.40
CA THR A 116 6.33 11.26 15.64
C THR A 116 6.95 12.56 15.09
N ASN A 117 8.27 12.65 15.10
CA ASN A 117 9.01 13.74 14.45
C ASN A 117 9.46 13.32 13.04
N PHE A 118 9.56 14.27 12.12
CA PHE A 118 10.07 14.02 10.78
C PHE A 118 11.59 13.72 10.85
N PRO A 119 12.07 12.62 10.24
CA PRO A 119 13.46 12.19 10.37
C PRO A 119 14.47 13.29 10.04
N GLY A 120 15.50 13.43 10.87
CA GLY A 120 16.55 14.44 10.68
C GLY A 120 16.13 15.88 10.99
N THR A 121 14.95 16.09 11.57
CA THR A 121 14.46 17.43 11.95
C THR A 121 13.77 17.42 13.32
N ALA A 122 13.55 18.60 13.89
CA ALA A 122 12.70 18.77 15.07
C ALA A 122 11.20 18.92 14.71
N LEU A 123 10.84 18.86 13.41
CA LEU A 123 9.47 19.08 12.98
C LEU A 123 8.55 17.96 13.42
N ARG A 124 7.41 18.30 14.00
CA ARG A 124 6.37 17.34 14.37
C ARG A 124 5.50 16.99 13.17
N LEU A 125 5.37 15.71 12.86
CA LEU A 125 4.45 15.25 11.82
C LEU A 125 3.00 15.29 12.31
N THR A 126 2.14 15.93 11.53
CA THR A 126 0.69 15.92 11.71
C THR A 126 -0.01 15.58 10.40
N TYR A 127 -1.02 14.73 10.46
CA TYR A 127 -1.77 14.25 9.30
C TYR A 127 -3.24 14.67 9.40
N ALA A 128 -3.83 15.04 8.27
CA ALA A 128 -5.24 15.36 8.14
C ALA A 128 -5.77 14.91 6.78
N VAL A 129 -7.09 14.81 6.66
CA VAL A 129 -7.78 14.65 5.38
C VAL A 129 -8.59 15.93 5.15
N GLU A 130 -8.55 16.47 3.95
CA GLU A 130 -9.38 17.61 3.58
C GLU A 130 -10.86 17.23 3.69
N LEU A 131 -11.64 18.09 4.35
CA LEU A 131 -13.07 17.88 4.47
C LEU A 131 -13.70 18.01 3.08
N PRO A 132 -14.59 17.09 2.67
CA PRO A 132 -15.32 17.27 1.42
C PRO A 132 -16.06 18.61 1.50
N LYS A 133 -15.82 19.48 0.52
CA LYS A 133 -16.59 20.72 0.40
C LYS A 133 -18.07 20.32 0.31
N PRO A 134 -18.98 20.94 1.08
CA PRO A 134 -20.40 20.70 0.88
C PRO A 134 -20.73 21.11 -0.55
N ASP A 135 -21.31 20.18 -1.31
CA ASP A 135 -21.82 20.46 -2.64
C ASP A 135 -22.89 21.56 -2.50
N ASN A 136 -22.59 22.77 -2.96
CA ASN A 136 -23.60 23.80 -3.15
C ASN A 136 -24.50 23.33 -4.29
N PHE A 137 -25.70 22.84 -3.93
CA PHE A 137 -26.81 22.66 -4.86
C PHE A 137 -27.38 24.01 -5.29
#